data_AF-A1A1U8-F1
#
_entry.id   AF-A1A1U8-F1
#
_cell.length_a   1.000
_cell.length_b   1.000
_cell.length_c   1.000
_cell.angle_alpha   90.00
_cell.angle_beta   90.00
_cell.angle_gamma   90.00
#
_symmetry.space_group_name_H-M   'P 1'
#
loop_
_entity.id
_entity.type
_entity.pdbx_description
1 polymer ?
#
loop_
_entity_poly.entity_id
_entity_poly.type
_entity_poly.pdbx_seq_one_letter_code
_entity_poly.pdbx_strand_id
1 'polypeptide(L)'
;MQHTMQDNKNPWNADLTDPMLRLRLASERLSIVRYVFLVQVEDGIASADERASLEYADAVLIGWPETDASDVITPDAAQLDDIDEQMRVMEQHIAKFSAMERDHDIVGMTDTLIRVTERVAGIRSIYQPDFPLPTFAEIRRVVQDEWDEDMDKIDPDNASPTADSIEQETADADKEQQAEKQAEQQADGAQKSGASA
;
A
#
# COMPACT_ATOMS: atom_id res chain seq x y z
N MET A 1 -17.33 -33.62 44.59
CA MET A 1 -16.31 -32.78 43.93
C MET A 1 -16.77 -32.60 42.49
N GLN A 2 -17.83 -31.82 42.26
CA GLN A 2 -17.81 -30.40 41.83
C GLN A 2 -16.93 -30.12 40.59
N HIS A 3 -17.66 -29.90 39.50
CA HIS A 3 -17.38 -29.22 38.24
C HIS A 3 -16.27 -29.75 37.32
N THR A 4 -16.74 -30.49 36.30
CA THR A 4 -16.26 -30.44 34.92
C THR A 4 -15.97 -29.00 34.50
N MET A 5 -14.69 -28.62 34.46
CA MET A 5 -14.23 -27.52 33.61
C MET A 5 -14.39 -28.01 32.18
N GLN A 6 -15.45 -27.56 31.51
CA GLN A 6 -15.48 -27.60 30.05
C GLN A 6 -14.28 -26.79 29.58
N ASP A 7 -13.32 -27.50 29.02
CA ASP A 7 -12.16 -26.98 28.32
C ASP A 7 -12.70 -26.09 27.19
N ASN A 8 -12.87 -24.79 27.49
CA ASN A 8 -13.37 -23.78 26.57
C ASN A 8 -12.24 -23.43 25.58
N LYS A 9 -11.78 -24.45 24.86
CA LYS A 9 -10.77 -24.31 23.82
C LYS A 9 -11.42 -23.51 22.71
N ASN A 10 -10.98 -22.26 22.60
CA ASN A 10 -11.15 -21.46 21.41
C ASN A 10 -10.97 -22.37 20.17
N PRO A 11 -11.88 -22.36 19.17
CA PRO A 11 -11.81 -23.20 17.98
C PRO A 11 -10.48 -23.11 17.23
N TRP A 12 -9.69 -22.06 17.48
CA TRP A 12 -8.39 -21.80 16.87
C TRP A 12 -7.19 -22.23 17.73
N ASN A 13 -7.42 -22.90 18.87
CA ASN A 13 -6.39 -23.32 19.84
C ASN A 13 -5.44 -22.19 20.28
N ALA A 14 -5.89 -20.92 20.18
CA ALA A 14 -5.13 -19.78 20.66
C ALA A 14 -5.28 -19.64 22.17
N ASP A 15 -4.15 -19.40 22.84
CA ASP A 15 -4.14 -19.06 24.25
C ASP A 15 -4.65 -17.64 24.44
N LEU A 16 -5.91 -17.51 24.87
CA LEU A 16 -6.54 -16.22 25.12
C LEU A 16 -5.96 -15.50 26.35
N THR A 17 -5.13 -16.18 27.14
CA THR A 17 -4.45 -15.61 28.31
C THR A 17 -3.07 -15.07 27.98
N ASP A 18 -2.56 -15.33 26.77
CA ASP A 18 -1.27 -14.81 26.32
C ASP A 18 -1.35 -13.29 26.08
N PRO A 19 -0.64 -12.46 26.87
CA PRO A 19 -0.65 -11.01 26.69
C PRO A 19 -0.02 -10.59 25.35
N MET A 20 0.72 -11.46 24.66
CA MET A 20 1.31 -11.17 23.35
C MET A 20 0.36 -11.46 22.18
N LEU A 21 -0.77 -12.13 22.42
CA LEU A 21 -1.70 -12.51 21.36
C LEU A 21 -2.21 -11.29 20.58
N ARG A 22 -2.48 -10.17 21.26
CA ARG A 22 -3.01 -8.95 20.62
C ARG A 22 -1.99 -8.30 19.69
N LEU A 23 -0.70 -8.38 20.00
CA LEU A 23 0.37 -7.89 19.13
C LEU A 23 0.34 -8.60 17.76
N ARG A 24 0.16 -9.92 17.74
CA ARG A 24 0.06 -10.68 16.48
C ARG A 24 -1.25 -10.39 15.74
N LEU A 25 -2.37 -10.40 16.47
CA LEU A 25 -3.68 -10.17 15.85
C LEU A 25 -3.78 -8.77 15.21
N ALA A 26 -3.24 -7.74 15.83
CA ALA A 26 -3.31 -6.38 15.30
C ALA A 26 -2.64 -6.26 13.92
N SER A 27 -1.44 -6.81 13.75
CA SER A 27 -0.75 -6.78 12.44
C SER A 27 -1.45 -7.63 11.40
N GLU A 28 -1.92 -8.83 11.76
CA GLU A 28 -2.68 -9.69 10.84
C GLU A 28 -3.95 -8.98 10.35
N ARG A 29 -4.70 -8.37 11.26
CA ARG A 29 -5.93 -7.63 10.92
C ARG A 29 -5.65 -6.47 9.97
N LEU A 30 -4.66 -5.63 10.27
CA LEU A 30 -4.30 -4.52 9.41
C LEU A 30 -3.80 -5.00 8.04
N SER A 31 -2.98 -6.05 8.00
CA SER A 31 -2.45 -6.61 6.76
C SER A 31 -3.56 -7.08 5.82
N ILE A 32 -4.60 -7.72 6.35
CA ILE A 32 -5.76 -8.17 5.57
C ILE A 32 -6.55 -6.98 5.03
N VAL A 33 -6.89 -6.01 5.89
CA VAL A 33 -7.70 -4.85 5.50
C VAL A 33 -6.98 -4.01 4.45
N ARG A 34 -5.66 -3.81 4.64
CA ARG A 34 -4.79 -3.13 3.68
C ARG A 34 -4.79 -3.86 2.33
N TYR A 35 -4.63 -5.18 2.33
CA TYR A 35 -4.64 -5.97 1.10
C TYR A 35 -5.98 -5.87 0.36
N VAL A 36 -7.10 -5.98 1.07
CA VAL A 36 -8.43 -5.82 0.47
C VAL A 36 -8.57 -4.42 -0.13
N PHE A 37 -8.14 -3.38 0.58
CA PHE A 37 -8.18 -2.00 0.08
C PHE A 37 -7.34 -1.81 -1.19
N LEU A 38 -6.12 -2.33 -1.19
CA LEU A 38 -5.21 -2.27 -2.34
C LEU A 38 -5.91 -2.78 -3.61
N VAL A 39 -6.55 -3.95 -3.54
CA VAL A 39 -7.28 -4.54 -4.67
C VAL A 39 -8.46 -3.66 -5.13
N GLN A 40 -9.09 -2.89 -4.23
CA GLN A 40 -10.18 -2.01 -4.63
C GLN A 40 -9.71 -0.75 -5.37
N VAL A 41 -8.48 -0.29 -5.15
CA VAL A 41 -7.92 0.94 -5.76
C VAL A 41 -6.99 0.64 -6.94
N GLU A 42 -6.82 -0.62 -7.33
CA GLU A 42 -5.93 -1.06 -8.42
C GLU A 42 -6.43 -0.68 -9.82
N ASP A 43 -7.72 -0.39 -10.00
CA ASP A 43 -8.30 0.02 -11.29
C ASP A 43 -8.14 1.54 -11.52
N GLY A 44 -6.89 1.99 -11.74
CA GLY A 44 -6.58 3.37 -12.15
C GLY A 44 -5.38 4.01 -11.43
N ILE A 45 -5.21 5.32 -11.62
CA ILE A 45 -4.25 6.11 -10.83
C ILE A 45 -4.93 6.43 -9.49
N ALA A 46 -4.46 5.81 -8.41
CA ALA A 46 -4.93 6.13 -7.07
C ALA A 46 -4.75 7.63 -6.76
N SER A 47 -5.75 8.19 -6.08
CA SER A 47 -5.66 9.54 -5.52
C SER A 47 -4.57 9.62 -4.44
N ALA A 48 -4.11 10.83 -4.16
CA ALA A 48 -3.12 11.07 -3.10
C ALA A 48 -3.60 10.56 -1.73
N ASP A 49 -4.89 10.68 -1.40
CA ASP A 49 -5.45 10.22 -0.13
C ASP A 49 -5.51 8.68 -0.03
N GLU A 50 -5.87 8.00 -1.12
CA GLU A 50 -5.84 6.54 -1.20
C GLU A 50 -4.41 6.02 -1.04
N ARG A 51 -3.46 6.62 -1.76
CA ARG A 51 -2.02 6.29 -1.66
C ARG A 51 -1.49 6.54 -0.26
N ALA A 52 -1.80 7.69 0.34
CA ALA A 52 -1.38 8.03 1.70
C ALA A 52 -1.92 7.04 2.74
N SER A 53 -3.15 6.55 2.56
CA SER A 53 -3.72 5.57 3.49
C SER A 53 -3.01 4.21 3.44
N LEU A 54 -2.60 3.76 2.24
CA LEU A 54 -1.80 2.55 2.04
C LEU A 54 -0.40 2.70 2.60
N GLU A 55 0.27 3.81 2.31
CA GLU A 55 1.62 4.09 2.81
C GLU A 55 1.63 4.24 4.33
N TYR A 56 0.57 4.78 4.93
CA TYR A 56 0.46 4.85 6.39
C TYR A 56 0.33 3.46 7.01
N ALA A 57 -0.50 2.58 6.41
CA ALA A 57 -0.60 1.20 6.86
C ALA A 57 0.75 0.47 6.74
N ASP A 58 1.49 0.68 5.65
CA ASP A 58 2.84 0.14 5.48
C ASP A 58 3.82 0.66 6.53
N ALA A 59 3.82 1.97 6.78
CA ALA A 59 4.71 2.57 7.76
C ALA A 59 4.45 2.06 9.19
N VAL A 60 3.21 1.67 9.51
CA VAL A 60 2.87 1.04 10.79
C VAL A 60 3.24 -0.44 10.83
N LEU A 61 3.16 -1.15 9.70
CA LEU A 61 3.49 -2.58 9.61
C LEU A 61 4.98 -2.85 9.40
N ILE A 62 5.75 -1.89 8.87
CA ILE A 62 7.16 -2.09 8.57
C ILE A 62 7.93 -2.38 9.86
N GLY A 63 8.73 -3.44 9.81
CA GLY A 63 9.49 -3.92 10.98
C GLY A 63 8.61 -4.26 12.17
N TRP A 64 7.37 -4.72 11.95
CA TRP A 64 6.52 -5.22 13.04
C TRP A 64 7.29 -6.26 13.87
N PRO A 65 7.29 -6.15 15.21
CA PRO A 65 8.18 -6.95 16.03
C PRO A 65 7.68 -8.37 16.22
N GLU A 66 8.62 -9.28 16.44
CA GLU A 66 8.32 -10.59 17.01
C GLU A 66 8.02 -10.46 18.51
N THR A 67 7.23 -11.37 19.06
CA THR A 67 6.77 -11.30 20.46
C THR A 67 7.89 -11.45 21.49
N ASP A 68 9.05 -11.98 21.09
CA ASP A 68 10.24 -12.17 21.92
C ASP A 68 11.37 -11.18 21.61
N ALA A 69 11.10 -10.17 20.78
CA ALA A 69 12.06 -9.11 20.49
C ALA A 69 12.41 -8.31 21.76
N SER A 70 13.68 -7.87 21.85
CA SER A 70 14.21 -7.25 23.08
C SER A 70 13.61 -5.89 23.43
N ASP A 71 13.05 -5.21 22.43
CA ASP A 71 12.39 -3.91 22.54
C ASP A 71 10.86 -4.03 22.67
N VAL A 72 10.33 -5.26 22.71
CA VAL A 72 8.93 -5.53 23.05
C VAL A 72 8.79 -5.71 24.56
N ILE A 73 7.85 -4.99 25.15
CA ILE A 73 7.50 -5.10 26.56
C ILE A 73 6.25 -5.94 26.76
N THR A 74 6.14 -6.57 27.94
CA THR A 74 4.88 -7.17 28.37
C THR A 74 3.99 -6.10 29.01
N PRO A 75 2.81 -5.79 28.45
CA PRO A 75 1.92 -4.78 29.00
C PRO A 75 1.40 -5.18 30.39
N ASP A 76 1.20 -4.19 31.25
CA ASP A 76 0.49 -4.37 32.53
C ASP A 76 -1.03 -4.48 32.35
N ALA A 77 -1.77 -4.72 33.43
CA ALA A 77 -3.23 -4.90 33.36
C ALA A 77 -3.97 -3.67 32.80
N ALA A 78 -3.53 -2.44 33.12
CA ALA A 78 -4.20 -1.24 32.63
C ALA A 78 -3.89 -1.01 31.14
N GLN A 79 -2.67 -1.32 30.71
CA GLN A 79 -2.29 -1.30 29.30
C GLN A 79 -3.02 -2.38 28.50
N LEU A 80 -3.24 -3.57 29.06
CA LEU A 80 -4.04 -4.63 28.43
C LEU A 80 -5.51 -4.20 28.25
N ASP A 81 -6.09 -3.50 29.23
CA ASP A 81 -7.45 -2.95 29.09
C ASP A 81 -7.54 -1.93 27.95
N ASP A 82 -6.53 -1.07 27.78
CA ASP A 82 -6.46 -0.12 26.65
C ASP A 82 -6.29 -0.87 25.32
N ILE A 83 -5.38 -1.85 25.26
CA ILE A 83 -5.21 -2.70 24.05
C ILE A 83 -6.54 -3.37 23.66
N ASP A 84 -7.27 -3.94 24.63
CA ASP A 84 -8.55 -4.58 24.34
C ASP A 84 -9.59 -3.58 23.83
N GLU A 85 -9.61 -2.34 24.31
CA GLU A 85 -10.45 -1.28 23.75
C GLU A 85 -10.02 -0.89 22.33
N GLN A 86 -8.72 -0.71 22.07
CA GLN A 86 -8.22 -0.44 20.71
C GLN A 86 -8.61 -1.57 19.75
N MET A 87 -8.47 -2.82 20.18
CA MET A 87 -8.88 -4.01 19.40
C MET A 87 -10.38 -4.01 19.14
N ARG A 88 -11.20 -3.74 20.16
CA ARG A 88 -12.67 -3.68 20.02
C ARG A 88 -13.10 -2.60 19.01
N VAL A 89 -12.47 -1.43 19.05
CA VAL A 89 -12.75 -0.33 18.12
C VAL A 89 -12.22 -0.64 16.72
N MET A 90 -11.05 -1.26 16.62
CA MET A 90 -10.49 -1.74 15.35
C MET A 90 -11.46 -2.70 14.65
N GLU A 91 -11.96 -3.72 15.35
CA GLU A 91 -12.92 -4.68 14.79
C GLU A 91 -14.24 -4.02 14.34
N GLN A 92 -14.70 -2.97 15.04
CA GLN A 92 -15.87 -2.18 14.60
C GLN A 92 -15.58 -1.43 13.31
N HIS A 93 -14.38 -0.88 13.15
CA HIS A 93 -13.96 -0.25 11.89
C HIS A 93 -13.85 -1.29 10.77
N ILE A 94 -13.30 -2.47 11.03
CA ILE A 94 -13.22 -3.56 10.04
C ILE A 94 -14.62 -3.99 9.59
N ALA A 95 -15.58 -4.11 10.51
CA ALA A 95 -16.96 -4.43 10.15
C ALA A 95 -17.62 -3.38 9.23
N LYS A 96 -17.32 -2.08 9.45
CA LYS A 96 -17.75 -0.98 8.57
C LYS A 96 -17.04 -1.03 7.22
N PHE A 97 -15.73 -1.26 7.22
CA PHE A 97 -14.91 -1.42 6.04
C PHE A 97 -15.47 -2.51 5.11
N SER A 98 -15.79 -3.69 5.66
CA SER A 98 -16.41 -4.76 4.88
C SER A 98 -17.82 -4.44 4.35
N ALA A 99 -18.55 -3.52 4.99
CA ALA A 99 -19.83 -3.04 4.45
C ALA A 99 -19.59 -2.09 3.28
N MET A 100 -18.65 -1.16 3.42
CA MET A 100 -18.24 -0.22 2.37
C MET A 100 -17.66 -0.95 1.15
N GLU A 101 -16.89 -2.02 1.36
CA GLU A 101 -16.40 -2.89 0.28
C GLU A 101 -17.55 -3.43 -0.58
N ARG A 102 -18.63 -3.93 0.04
CA ARG A 102 -19.80 -4.44 -0.70
C ARG A 102 -20.56 -3.35 -1.44
N ASP A 103 -20.52 -2.13 -0.93
CA ASP A 103 -21.17 -0.97 -1.51
C ASP A 103 -20.25 -0.22 -2.50
N HIS A 104 -19.01 -0.68 -2.69
CA HIS A 104 -17.95 -0.03 -3.47
C HIS A 104 -17.68 1.43 -3.05
N ASP A 105 -17.79 1.73 -1.76
CA ASP A 105 -17.52 3.05 -1.18
C ASP A 105 -16.04 3.24 -0.87
N ILE A 106 -15.24 3.52 -1.91
CA ILE A 106 -13.78 3.66 -1.82
C ILE A 106 -13.36 4.80 -0.88
N VAL A 107 -14.10 5.93 -0.90
CA VAL A 107 -13.81 7.07 -0.03
C VAL A 107 -14.02 6.68 1.44
N GLY A 108 -15.14 6.02 1.76
CA GLY A 108 -15.39 5.49 3.10
C GLY A 108 -14.36 4.43 3.53
N MET A 109 -13.93 3.57 2.61
CA MET A 109 -12.88 2.58 2.86
C MET A 109 -11.54 3.24 3.17
N THR A 110 -11.16 4.30 2.45
CA THR A 110 -9.93 5.09 2.67
C THR A 110 -9.90 5.64 4.10
N ASP A 111 -10.95 6.37 4.49
CA ASP A 111 -11.09 6.92 5.84
C ASP A 111 -11.06 5.83 6.92
N THR A 112 -11.65 4.67 6.62
CA THR A 112 -11.73 3.58 7.58
C THR A 112 -10.40 2.84 7.71
N LEU A 113 -9.64 2.66 6.63
CA LEU A 113 -8.28 2.10 6.67
C LEU A 113 -7.36 2.95 7.55
N ILE A 114 -7.44 4.28 7.45
CA ILE A 114 -6.69 5.20 8.32
C ILE A 114 -7.04 4.94 9.79
N ARG A 115 -8.34 4.84 10.12
CA ARG A 115 -8.80 4.59 11.50
C ARG A 115 -8.35 3.23 12.04
N VAL A 116 -8.39 2.17 11.23
CA VAL A 116 -7.86 0.84 11.60
C VAL A 116 -6.36 0.94 11.87
N THR A 117 -5.62 1.61 10.98
CA THR A 117 -4.18 1.82 11.10
C THR A 117 -3.82 2.59 12.38
N GLU A 118 -4.58 3.63 12.74
CA GLU A 118 -4.40 4.36 14.01
C GLU A 118 -4.57 3.46 15.23
N ARG A 119 -5.56 2.55 15.23
CA ARG A 119 -5.75 1.61 16.35
C ARG A 119 -4.55 0.68 16.49
N VAL A 120 -4.04 0.20 15.36
CA VAL A 120 -2.89 -0.72 15.30
C VAL A 120 -1.59 -0.02 15.71
N ALA A 121 -1.41 1.23 15.29
CA ALA A 121 -0.31 2.08 15.76
C ALA A 121 -0.38 2.31 17.27
N GLY A 122 -1.58 2.58 17.81
CA GLY A 122 -1.82 2.69 19.25
C GLY A 122 -1.42 1.42 19.99
N ILE A 123 -1.86 0.24 19.51
CA ILE A 123 -1.47 -1.05 20.08
C ILE A 123 0.04 -1.23 20.03
N ARG A 124 0.68 -0.97 18.88
CA ARG A 124 2.13 -1.09 18.73
C ARG A 124 2.88 -0.18 19.68
N SER A 125 2.43 1.05 19.89
CA SER A 125 3.05 1.99 20.83
C SER A 125 3.06 1.53 22.28
N ILE A 126 2.13 0.63 22.65
CA ILE A 126 2.11 0.03 23.99
C ILE A 126 3.14 -1.08 24.11
N TYR A 127 3.30 -1.92 23.08
CA TYR A 127 4.28 -3.01 23.07
C TYR A 127 5.72 -2.53 22.78
N GLN A 128 5.90 -1.50 21.95
CA GLN A 128 7.20 -0.91 21.59
C GLN A 128 7.14 0.62 21.76
N PRO A 129 7.22 1.15 22.99
CA PRO A 129 7.06 2.59 23.26
C PRO A 129 8.14 3.47 22.64
N ASP A 130 9.34 2.93 22.42
CA ASP A 130 10.47 3.66 21.85
C ASP A 130 10.52 3.59 20.31
N PHE A 131 9.64 2.80 19.67
CA PHE A 131 9.60 2.70 18.21
C PHE A 131 8.91 3.94 17.61
N PRO A 132 9.57 4.69 16.70
CA PRO A 132 8.98 5.87 16.11
C PRO A 132 7.89 5.49 15.12
N LEU A 133 6.65 5.89 15.40
CA LEU A 133 5.53 5.73 14.48
C LEU A 133 5.12 7.08 13.89
N PRO A 134 4.98 7.18 12.56
CA PRO A 134 4.45 8.38 11.96
C PRO A 134 2.95 8.51 12.25
N THR A 135 2.46 9.73 12.11
CA THR A 135 1.03 10.02 12.03
C THR A 135 0.57 10.00 10.57
N PHE A 136 -0.73 9.79 10.35
CA PHE A 136 -1.29 9.90 9.00
C PHE A 136 -1.04 11.28 8.38
N ALA A 137 -1.08 12.36 9.16
CA ALA A 137 -0.83 13.70 8.66
C ALA A 137 0.60 13.89 8.13
N GLU A 138 1.59 13.26 8.76
CA GLU A 138 2.98 13.29 8.31
C GLU A 138 3.15 12.53 6.99
N ILE A 139 2.57 11.33 6.88
CA ILE A 139 2.59 10.54 5.64
C ILE A 139 1.85 11.26 4.52
N ARG A 140 0.62 11.73 4.77
CA ARG A 140 -0.20 12.41 3.78
C ARG A 140 0.51 13.61 3.18
N ARG A 141 1.23 14.38 3.98
CA ARG A 141 2.00 15.53 3.48
C ARG A 141 3.06 15.08 2.48
N VAL A 142 3.86 14.07 2.82
CA VAL A 142 4.92 13.56 1.94
C VAL A 142 4.32 12.99 0.65
N VAL A 143 3.26 12.20 0.77
CA VAL A 143 2.59 11.60 -0.39
C VAL A 143 1.97 12.65 -1.29
N GLN A 144 1.35 13.69 -0.72
CA GLN A 144 0.79 14.78 -1.51
C GLN A 144 1.88 15.53 -2.27
N ASP A 145 3.00 15.85 -1.62
CA ASP A 145 4.13 16.52 -2.25
C ASP A 145 4.67 15.68 -3.44
N GLU A 146 4.83 14.36 -3.26
CA GLU A 146 5.24 13.43 -4.33
C GLU A 146 4.20 13.32 -5.46
N TRP A 147 2.92 13.25 -5.11
CA TRP A 147 1.83 13.13 -6.07
C TRP A 147 1.71 14.39 -6.92
N ASP A 148 1.82 15.58 -6.33
CA ASP A 148 1.80 16.85 -7.07
C ASP A 148 2.98 16.92 -8.05
N GLU A 149 4.18 16.55 -7.61
CA GLU A 149 5.37 16.49 -8.49
C GLU A 149 5.19 15.49 -9.64
N ASP A 150 4.57 14.33 -9.39
CA ASP A 150 4.36 13.31 -10.41
C ASP A 150 3.26 13.71 -11.40
N MET A 151 2.20 14.34 -10.94
CA MET A 151 1.11 14.84 -11.79
C MET A 151 1.55 16.01 -12.66
N ASP A 152 2.45 16.88 -12.18
CA ASP A 152 3.06 17.96 -12.97
C ASP A 152 3.89 17.44 -14.16
N LYS A 153 4.34 16.18 -14.13
CA LYS A 153 5.10 15.54 -15.22
C LYS A 153 4.20 14.89 -16.27
N ILE A 154 2.91 14.73 -16.00
CA ILE A 154 1.97 14.10 -16.95
C ILE A 154 1.45 15.18 -17.90
N ASP A 155 1.83 15.09 -19.17
CA ASP A 155 1.26 15.92 -20.23
C ASP A 155 -0.19 15.46 -20.52
N PRO A 156 -1.20 16.32 -20.28
CA PRO A 156 -2.60 15.96 -20.55
C PRO A 156 -2.88 15.69 -22.03
N ASP A 157 -2.06 16.19 -22.96
CA ASP A 157 -2.18 15.91 -24.39
C ASP A 157 -1.55 14.57 -24.80
N ASN A 158 -0.88 13.87 -23.87
CA ASN A 158 -0.15 12.62 -24.12
C ASN A 158 -0.61 11.44 -23.24
N ALA A 159 -1.66 11.62 -22.43
CA ALA A 159 -2.14 10.64 -21.45
C ALA A 159 -2.92 9.45 -22.05
N SER A 160 -3.19 9.46 -23.35
CA SER A 160 -3.66 8.29 -24.09
C SER A 160 -3.25 8.47 -25.54
N PRO A 161 -2.28 7.69 -26.04
CA PRO A 161 -2.00 7.67 -27.47
C PRO A 161 -3.30 7.25 -28.15
N THR A 162 -3.91 8.15 -28.91
CA THR A 162 -5.00 7.75 -29.80
C THR A 162 -4.41 6.77 -30.81
N ALA A 163 -5.20 5.83 -31.32
CA ALA A 163 -4.74 4.89 -32.34
C ALA A 163 -4.08 5.62 -33.52
N ASP A 164 -4.59 6.81 -33.86
CA ASP A 164 -4.04 7.70 -34.87
C ASP A 164 -2.63 8.22 -34.51
N SER A 165 -2.37 8.56 -33.23
CA SER A 165 -1.05 9.01 -32.77
C SER A 165 0.00 7.88 -32.83
N ILE A 166 -0.41 6.64 -32.51
CA ILE A 166 0.46 5.46 -32.59
C ILE A 166 0.78 5.14 -34.06
N GLU A 167 -0.22 5.19 -34.96
CA GLU A 167 0.01 5.00 -36.39
C GLU A 167 0.94 6.06 -36.97
N GLN A 168 0.81 7.31 -36.52
CA GLN A 168 1.63 8.41 -37.01
C GLN A 168 3.08 8.33 -36.53
N GLU A 169 3.32 7.99 -35.25
CA GLU A 169 4.66 7.71 -34.73
C GLU A 169 5.32 6.51 -35.45
N THR A 170 4.55 5.45 -35.73
CA THR A 170 5.05 4.27 -36.46
C THR A 170 5.41 4.65 -37.90
N ALA A 171 4.57 5.45 -38.57
CA ALA A 171 4.80 5.89 -39.94
C ALA A 171 5.99 6.84 -40.06
N ASP A 172 6.23 7.69 -39.06
CA ASP A 172 7.35 8.61 -39.06
C ASP A 172 8.68 7.89 -38.74
N ALA A 173 8.67 6.91 -37.81
CA ALA A 173 9.81 6.02 -37.58
C ALA A 173 10.19 5.20 -38.84
N ASP A 174 9.20 4.71 -39.60
CA ASP A 174 9.43 3.98 -40.84
C ASP A 174 10.04 4.88 -41.94
N LYS A 175 9.61 6.15 -42.03
CA LYS A 175 10.19 7.13 -42.97
C LYS A 175 11.64 7.45 -42.62
N GLU A 176 11.95 7.64 -41.34
CA GLU A 176 13.32 7.90 -40.89
C GLU A 176 14.24 6.71 -41.21
N GLN A 177 13.81 5.48 -40.94
CA GLN A 177 14.58 4.28 -41.30
C GLN A 177 14.78 4.13 -42.82
N GLN A 178 13.78 4.51 -43.63
CA GLN A 178 13.92 4.50 -45.09
C GLN A 178 14.88 5.59 -45.58
N ALA A 179 14.85 6.77 -44.97
CA ALA A 179 15.76 7.86 -45.29
C ALA A 179 17.21 7.50 -44.93
N GLU A 180 17.44 6.88 -43.77
CA GLU A 180 18.77 6.40 -43.35
C GLU A 180 19.30 5.32 -44.30
N LYS A 181 18.48 4.32 -44.66
CA LYS A 181 18.86 3.28 -45.63
C LYS A 181 19.18 3.84 -47.02
N GLN A 182 18.48 4.90 -47.45
CA GLN A 182 18.77 5.57 -48.71
C GLN A 182 20.07 6.39 -48.64
N ALA A 183 20.33 7.06 -47.51
CA ALA A 183 21.57 7.79 -47.28
C ALA A 183 22.79 6.85 -47.25
N GLU A 184 22.68 5.68 -46.61
CA GLU A 184 23.74 4.66 -46.58
C GLU A 184 24.03 4.08 -47.99
N GLN A 185 23.00 3.83 -48.79
CA GLN A 185 23.18 3.33 -50.16
C GLN A 185 23.83 4.37 -51.09
N GLN A 186 23.52 5.66 -50.90
CA GLN A 186 24.16 6.74 -51.65
C GLN A 186 25.63 6.94 -51.23
N ALA A 187 25.94 6.77 -49.95
CA ALA A 187 27.33 6.82 -49.45
C ALA A 187 28.19 5.66 -49.97
N ASP A 188 27.66 4.43 -49.98
CA ASP A 188 28.41 3.24 -50.49
C ASP A 188 28.60 3.28 -52.03
N GLY A 189 27.65 3.87 -52.77
CA GLY A 189 27.75 4.08 -54.22
C GLY A 189 28.81 5.13 -54.62
N ALA A 190 28.99 6.17 -53.80
CA ALA A 190 30.01 7.20 -54.02
C ALA A 190 31.43 6.70 -53.74
N GLN A 191 31.61 5.81 -52.76
CA GLN A 191 32.93 5.21 -52.47
C GLN A 191 33.39 4.23 -53.55
N LYS A 192 32.48 3.50 -54.21
CA LYS A 192 32.84 2.57 -55.30
C LYS A 192 33.17 3.25 -56.62
N SER A 193 32.67 4.47 -56.86
CA SER A 193 32.96 5.24 -58.08
C SER A 193 34.24 6.08 -58.01
N GLY A 194 34.77 6.33 -56.80
CA GLY A 194 36.05 7.03 -56.60
C GLY A 194 37.31 6.17 -56.70
N ALA A 195 37.19 4.84 -56.81
CA ALA A 195 38.33 3.91 -56.87
C ALA A 195 38.77 3.50 -58.29
N SER A 196 38.13 4.06 -59.33
CA SER A 196 38.58 3.91 -60.73
C SER A 196 39.00 5.27 -61.28
N ALA A 197 40.18 5.74 -60.90
CA ALA A 197 40.90 6.82 -61.59
C ALA A 197 42.42 6.55 -61.52
#